data_AF-A0A349M6D4-F1
#
_entry.id   AF-A0A349M6D4-F1
#
_cell.length_a   1.000
_cell.length_b   1.000
_cell.length_c   1.000
_cell.angle_alpha   90.00
_cell.angle_beta   90.00
_cell.angle_gamma   90.00
#
_symmetry.space_group_name_H-M   'P 1'
#
loop_
_entity.id
_entity.type
_entity.pdbx_description
1 polymer ?
#
loop_
_entity_poly.entity_id
_entity_poly.type
_entity_poly.pdbx_seq_one_letter_code
_entity_poly.pdbx_strand_id
1 'polypeptide(L)'
;MAITAIATVEMVRQKFPRAIVETVEFRGEQTIVLKPEDLVTVCRYLQKDLGYNFLSSVTAVDWLERVPRFDVVYHLLSISNQCVLRLKVRVG
;
A
#
# COMPACT_ATOMS: atom_id res chain seq x y z
N MET A 1 -12.15 17.28 4.09
CA MET A 1 -10.68 17.39 4.09
C MET A 1 -10.14 16.38 3.10
N ALA A 2 -9.29 16.79 2.16
CA ALA A 2 -8.67 15.86 1.21
C ALA A 2 -7.74 14.92 1.97
N ILE A 3 -7.89 13.60 1.77
CA ILE A 3 -6.95 12.61 2.30
C ILE A 3 -5.63 12.74 1.53
N THR A 4 -4.52 12.84 2.25
CA THR A 4 -3.16 12.80 1.67
C THR A 4 -2.55 11.43 1.87
N ALA A 5 -1.55 11.09 1.06
CA ALA A 5 -0.87 9.79 1.17
C ALA A 5 -0.19 9.61 2.54
N ILE A 6 0.37 10.70 3.09
CA ILE A 6 0.97 10.71 4.44
C ILE A 6 -0.09 10.40 5.50
N ALA A 7 -1.25 11.07 5.44
CA ALA A 7 -2.34 10.80 6.37
C ALA A 7 -2.86 9.37 6.25
N THR A 8 -2.93 8.82 5.03
CA THR A 8 -3.29 7.43 4.80
C THR A 8 -2.33 6.46 5.49
N VAL A 9 -1.02 6.69 5.41
CA VAL A 9 -0.01 5.84 6.08
C VAL A 9 -0.27 5.82 7.59
N GLU A 10 -0.49 6.98 8.21
CA GLU A 10 -0.78 7.06 9.65
C GLU A 10 -2.08 6.37 10.04
N MET A 11 -3.14 6.52 9.24
CA MET A 11 -4.42 5.84 9.47
C MET A 11 -4.29 4.31 9.37
N VAL A 12 -3.52 3.81 8.40
CA VAL A 12 -3.25 2.37 8.27
C VAL A 12 -2.38 1.88 9.43
N ARG A 13 -1.38 2.66 9.86
CA ARG A 13 -0.51 2.33 11.00
C ARG A 13 -1.30 2.23 12.31
N GLN A 14 -2.26 3.13 12.52
CA GLN A 14 -3.13 3.11 13.70
C GLN A 14 -4.13 1.94 13.67
N LYS A 15 -4.74 1.66 12.51
CA LYS A 15 -5.80 0.63 12.39
C LYS A 15 -5.23 -0.80 12.28
N PHE A 16 -4.06 -0.96 11.66
CA PHE A 16 -3.42 -2.25 11.39
C PHE A 16 -1.93 -2.25 11.77
N PRO A 17 -1.57 -2.00 13.04
CA PRO A 17 -0.17 -1.82 13.46
C PRO A 17 0.69 -3.07 13.21
N ARG A 18 0.08 -4.27 13.18
CA ARG A 18 0.78 -5.54 12.95
C ARG A 18 0.90 -5.94 11.48
N ALA A 19 0.19 -5.25 10.59
CA ALA A 19 0.17 -5.54 9.15
C ALA A 19 1.34 -4.90 8.41
N ILE A 20 1.83 -3.76 8.90
CA ILE A 20 2.91 -3.00 8.28
C ILE A 20 4.25 -3.65 8.63
N VAL A 21 5.01 -4.01 7.59
CA VAL A 21 6.43 -4.39 7.71
C VAL A 21 7.29 -3.14 7.73
N GLU A 22 7.06 -2.22 6.79
CA GLU A 22 7.73 -0.92 6.73
C GLU A 22 6.95 0.09 5.88
N THR A 23 7.34 1.36 5.98
CA THR A 23 6.82 2.46 5.19
C THR A 23 7.98 3.19 4.56
N VAL A 24 7.89 3.49 3.26
CA VAL A 24 8.95 4.17 2.50
C VAL A 24 8.36 5.40 1.84
N GLU A 25 9.00 6.55 2.07
CA GLU A 25 8.79 7.77 1.28
C GLU A 25 9.93 7.91 0.28
N PHE A 26 9.58 8.16 -0.98
CA PHE A 26 10.57 8.52 -1.99
C PHE A 26 9.95 9.44 -3.04
N ARG A 27 10.53 10.63 -3.21
CA ARG A 27 10.10 11.63 -4.21
C ARG A 27 8.62 12.00 -4.10
N GLY A 28 8.11 12.09 -2.88
CA GLY A 28 6.71 12.45 -2.60
C GLY A 28 5.73 11.27 -2.71
N GLU A 29 6.19 10.08 -3.07
CA GLU A 29 5.35 8.87 -3.09
C GLU A 29 5.45 8.11 -1.77
N GLN A 30 4.30 7.64 -1.27
CA GLN A 30 4.22 6.79 -0.09
C GLN A 30 4.04 5.33 -0.49
N THR A 31 4.88 4.46 0.07
CA THR A 31 4.79 3.01 -0.07
C THR A 31 4.57 2.37 1.29
N ILE A 32 3.56 1.52 1.40
CA ILE A 32 3.36 0.64 2.56
C ILE A 32 3.72 -0.78 2.17
N VAL A 33 4.71 -1.36 2.84
CA VAL A 33 5.01 -2.79 2.72
C VAL A 33 4.21 -3.53 3.78
N LEU A 34 3.36 -4.45 3.33
CA LEU A 34 2.46 -5.22 4.18
C LEU A 34 2.91 -6.68 4.29
N LYS A 35 2.47 -7.34 5.36
CA LYS A 35 2.45 -8.79 5.41
C LYS A 35 1.43 -9.35 4.40
N PRO A 36 1.74 -10.46 3.70
CA PRO A 36 0.85 -11.02 2.69
C PRO A 36 -0.57 -11.33 3.21
N GLU A 37 -0.69 -11.86 4.43
CA GLU A 37 -1.95 -12.24 5.05
C GLU A 37 -2.90 -11.05 5.31
N ASP A 38 -2.35 -9.84 5.46
CA ASP A 38 -3.11 -8.64 5.79
C ASP A 38 -3.55 -7.84 4.54
N LEU A 39 -3.01 -8.16 3.36
CA LEU A 39 -3.21 -7.41 2.12
C LEU A 39 -4.69 -7.16 1.82
N VAL A 40 -5.50 -8.21 1.82
CA VAL A 40 -6.92 -8.13 1.44
C VAL A 40 -7.70 -7.27 2.46
N THR A 41 -7.39 -7.41 3.74
CA THR A 41 -8.04 -6.66 4.82
C THR A 41 -7.71 -5.17 4.73
N VAL A 42 -6.43 -4.83 4.50
CA VAL A 42 -6.00 -3.44 4.33
C VAL A 42 -6.58 -2.84 3.05
N CYS A 43 -6.54 -3.54 1.92
CA CYS A 43 -7.16 -3.08 0.67
C CYS A 43 -8.65 -2.80 0.83
N ARG A 44 -9.38 -3.64 1.58
CA ARG A 44 -10.81 -3.44 1.86
C ARG A 44 -11.05 -2.15 2.66
N TYR A 45 -10.22 -1.86 3.65
CA TYR A 45 -10.28 -0.61 4.40
C TYR A 45 -9.97 0.60 3.52
N LEU A 46 -8.88 0.54 2.74
CA LEU A 46 -8.50 1.61 1.82
C LEU A 46 -9.60 1.93 0.81
N GLN A 47 -10.27 0.91 0.28
CA GLN A 47 -11.37 1.07 -0.66
C GLN A 47 -12.61 1.67 0.01
N LYS A 48 -13.07 1.10 1.12
CA LYS A 48 -14.36 1.44 1.74
C LYS A 48 -14.32 2.72 2.57
N ASP A 49 -13.25 2.91 3.33
CA ASP A 49 -13.18 3.98 4.33
C ASP A 49 -12.38 5.19 3.81
N LEU A 50 -11.32 4.94 3.00
CA LEU A 50 -10.42 6.01 2.52
C LEU A 50 -10.59 6.35 1.03
N GLY A 51 -11.49 5.66 0.33
CA GLY A 51 -11.86 5.99 -1.04
C GLY A 51 -10.80 5.68 -2.10
N TYR A 52 -9.88 4.75 -1.86
CA TYR A 52 -8.98 4.20 -2.89
C TYR A 52 -9.75 3.22 -3.78
N ASN A 53 -10.58 3.75 -4.67
CA ASN A 53 -11.54 3.01 -5.47
C ASN A 53 -11.04 2.62 -6.87
N PHE A 54 -9.81 2.98 -7.23
CA PHE A 54 -9.21 2.62 -8.51
C PHE A 54 -7.87 1.89 -8.32
N LEU A 55 -7.80 0.66 -8.83
CA LEU A 55 -6.56 -0.11 -8.91
C LEU A 55 -5.90 0.20 -10.25
N SER A 56 -4.90 1.08 -10.23
CA SER A 56 -4.23 1.58 -11.44
C SER A 56 -3.35 0.50 -12.08
N SER A 57 -2.63 -0.27 -11.27
CA SER A 57 -1.85 -1.40 -11.75
C SER A 57 -1.53 -2.41 -10.64
N VAL A 58 -1.27 -3.64 -11.06
CA VAL A 58 -0.63 -4.70 -10.26
C VAL A 58 0.54 -5.22 -11.09
N THR A 59 1.71 -5.26 -10.49
CA THR A 59 2.93 -5.77 -11.12
C THR A 59 3.80 -6.48 -10.08
N ALA A 60 4.89 -7.10 -10.52
CA ALA A 60 5.86 -7.71 -9.63
C ALA A 60 7.29 -7.27 -9.98
N VAL A 61 8.12 -7.14 -8.96
CA VAL A 61 9.57 -6.92 -9.10
C VAL A 61 10.29 -8.16 -8.61
N ASP A 62 11.16 -8.70 -9.46
CA ASP A 62 12.00 -9.84 -9.15
C ASP A 62 13.34 -9.36 -8.54
N TRP A 63 13.60 -9.78 -7.30
CA TRP A 63 14.87 -9.56 -6.62
C TRP A 63 15.60 -10.89 -6.45
N LEU A 64 16.43 -11.24 -7.43
CA LEU A 64 17.07 -12.57 -7.56
C LEU A 64 17.76 -13.05 -6.27
N GLU A 65 18.40 -12.16 -5.52
CA GLU A 65 19.19 -12.48 -4.32
C GLU A 65 18.41 -12.36 -3.00
N ARG A 66 17.14 -11.95 -3.03
CA ARG A 66 16.34 -11.67 -1.83
C ARG A 66 15.43 -12.84 -1.46
N VAL A 67 15.22 -13.03 -0.16
CA VAL A 67 14.15 -13.89 0.38
C VAL A 67 13.27 -13.03 1.30
N PRO A 68 11.97 -12.84 1.00
CA PRO A 68 11.24 -13.32 -0.19
C PRO A 68 11.66 -12.65 -1.51
N ARG A 69 11.64 -13.41 -2.61
CA ARG A 69 12.18 -13.01 -3.93
C ARG A 69 11.39 -11.90 -4.61
N PHE A 70 10.06 -11.97 -4.57
CA PHE A 70 9.22 -11.05 -5.33
C PHE A 70 8.62 -9.97 -4.44
N ASP A 71 8.58 -8.73 -4.94
CA ASP A 71 7.64 -7.72 -4.46
C ASP A 71 6.44 -7.69 -5.40
N VAL A 72 5.24 -8.03 -4.92
CA VAL A 72 4.01 -7.70 -5.66
C VAL A 72 3.61 -6.28 -5.29
N VAL A 73 3.50 -5.43 -6.30
CA VAL A 73 3.28 -3.98 -6.16
C VAL A 73 1.89 -3.62 -6.66
N TYR A 74 1.11 -2.96 -5.82
CA TYR A 74 -0.22 -2.45 -6.13
C TYR A 74 -0.17 -0.92 -6.14
N HIS A 75 -0.65 -0.30 -7.21
CA HIS A 75 -0.84 1.15 -7.29
C HIS A 75 -2.32 1.47 -7.14
N LEU A 76 -2.67 2.12 -6.04
CA LEU A 76 -4.03 2.52 -5.72
C LEU A 76 -4.20 4.02 -5.89
N LEU A 77 -5.31 4.43 -6.48
CA LEU A 77 -5.69 5.82 -6.65
C LEU A 77 -7.04 6.06 -5.97
N SER A 78 -7.10 7.10 -5.16
CA SER A 78 -8.35 7.73 -4.75
C SER A 78 -8.65 8.87 -5.70
N ILE A 79 -9.63 8.68 -6.58
CA ILE A 79 -9.98 9.66 -7.62
C ILE A 79 -10.52 10.94 -6.96
N SER A 80 -11.39 10.81 -5.96
CA SER A 80 -12.00 11.94 -5.26
C SER A 80 -11.00 12.81 -4.50
N ASN A 81 -9.94 12.19 -3.98
CA ASN A 81 -8.88 12.90 -3.25
C ASN A 81 -7.65 13.21 -4.12
N GLN A 82 -7.65 12.79 -5.40
CA GLN A 82 -6.49 12.87 -6.30
C GLN A 82 -5.21 12.33 -5.66
N CYS A 83 -5.33 11.23 -4.91
CA CYS A 83 -4.27 10.73 -4.04
C CYS A 83 -3.84 9.32 -4.45
N VAL A 84 -2.54 9.12 -4.64
CA VAL A 84 -1.95 7.83 -4.99
C VAL A 84 -1.27 7.20 -3.77
N LEU A 85 -1.38 5.89 -3.65
CA LEU A 85 -0.70 5.07 -2.65
C LEU A 85 -0.13 3.81 -3.30
N ARG A 86 1.12 3.46 -2.96
CA ARG A 86 1.71 2.18 -3.35
C ARG A 86 1.63 1.20 -2.19
N LEU A 87 1.12 0.00 -2.45
CA LEU A 87 1.27 -1.13 -1.54
C LEU A 87 2.26 -2.13 -2.11
N LYS A 88 3.02 -2.77 -1.23
CA LYS A 88 3.88 -3.91 -1.58
C LYS A 88 3.61 -5.07 -0.64
N VAL A 89 3.66 -6.29 -1.17
CA VAL A 89 3.80 -7.51 -0.37
C VAL A 89 4.98 -8.32 -0.90
N ARG A 90 5.73 -8.91 0.02
CA ARG A 90 6.88 -9.76 -0.30
C ARG A 90 6.42 -11.21 -0.34
N VAL A 91 6.65 -11.89 -1.44
CA VAL A 91 6.23 -13.30 -1.65
C VAL A 91 7.34 -14.11 -2.31
N GLY A 92 7.28 -15.43 -2.14
CA GLY A 92 8.30 -16.37 -2.63
C GLY A 92 9.11 -16.99 -1.51
#